data_AF-A0A966XIP5-F1
#
_entry.id   AF-A0A966XIP5-F1
#
_cell.length_a   1.000
_cell.length_b   1.000
_cell.length_c   1.000
_cell.angle_alpha   90.00
_cell.angle_beta   90.00
_cell.angle_gamma   90.00
#
_symmetry.space_group_name_H-M   'P 1'
#
loop_
_entity.id
_entity.type
_entity.pdbx_description
1 polymer ?
#
loop_
_entity_poly.entity_id
_entity_poly.type
_entity_poly.pdbx_seq_one_letter_code
_entity_poly.pdbx_strand_id
1 'polypeptide(L)'
;GNPIPGSPKSAIATTSLSTVAAGTSCTVVRIPEDIEEHETALAELERDHVVPGRRCTVVRHNKSDSLIVVHDTSYREVTISEFVRARLLVTL
;
A
#
# COMPACT_ATOMS: atom_id res chain seq x y z
N GLY A 1 -14.27 -11.15 6.63
CA GLY A 1 -15.22 -11.78 5.69
C GLY A 1 -14.45 -12.12 4.44
N ASN A 2 -14.34 -13.40 4.09
CA ASN A 2 -13.57 -13.82 2.93
C ASN A 2 -14.42 -13.77 1.65
N PRO A 3 -13.89 -13.32 0.51
CA PRO A 3 -14.64 -13.27 -0.74
C PRO A 3 -14.91 -14.68 -1.30
N ILE A 4 -16.08 -14.83 -1.91
CA ILE A 4 -16.57 -16.06 -2.54
C ILE A 4 -15.79 -16.34 -3.85
N PRO A 5 -15.39 -17.59 -4.14
CA PRO A 5 -14.72 -17.93 -5.39
C PRO A 5 -15.74 -18.01 -6.53
N GLY A 6 -15.53 -17.27 -7.64
CA GLY A 6 -16.33 -17.45 -8.86
C GLY A 6 -16.48 -16.25 -9.78
N SER A 7 -16.19 -15.03 -9.34
CA SER A 7 -16.18 -13.89 -10.27
C SER A 7 -14.87 -13.88 -11.06
N PRO A 8 -14.86 -13.60 -12.38
CA PRO A 8 -13.63 -13.25 -13.04
C PRO A 8 -13.08 -12.06 -12.28
N LYS A 9 -12.01 -12.28 -11.50
CA LYS A 9 -11.20 -11.19 -10.99
C LYS A 9 -10.89 -10.38 -12.23
N SER A 10 -11.49 -9.19 -12.37
CA SER A 10 -10.85 -8.16 -13.15
C SER A 10 -9.45 -8.13 -12.55
N ALA A 11 -8.50 -8.72 -13.27
CA ALA A 11 -7.16 -8.92 -12.77
C ALA A 11 -6.51 -7.54 -12.85
N ILE A 12 -6.95 -6.66 -11.95
CA ILE A 12 -6.35 -5.36 -11.73
C ILE A 12 -4.87 -5.70 -11.55
N ALA A 13 -4.04 -5.18 -12.46
CA ALA A 13 -2.63 -5.46 -12.46
C ALA A 13 -2.07 -4.87 -11.17
N THR A 14 -1.85 -5.73 -10.18
CA THR A 14 -1.28 -5.32 -8.90
C THR A 14 0.23 -5.38 -8.99
N THR A 15 0.89 -4.33 -8.53
CA THR A 15 2.33 -4.31 -8.34
C THR A 15 2.69 -3.97 -6.90
N SER A 16 3.93 -4.26 -6.52
CA SER A 16 4.47 -3.84 -5.22
C SER A 16 4.69 -2.33 -5.19
N LEU A 17 4.39 -1.67 -4.06
CA LEU A 17 4.67 -0.24 -3.88
C LEU A 17 6.14 0.10 -4.16
N SER A 18 7.07 -0.82 -3.89
CA SER A 18 8.50 -0.66 -4.15
C SER A 18 8.87 -0.46 -5.63
N THR A 19 7.97 -0.82 -6.56
CA THR A 19 8.17 -0.71 -8.01
C THR A 19 7.53 0.54 -8.62
N VAL A 20 6.70 1.24 -7.84
CA VAL A 20 5.99 2.43 -8.30
C VAL A 20 6.96 3.60 -8.32
N ALA A 21 7.08 4.30 -9.45
CA ALA A 21 7.99 5.44 -9.53
C ALA A 21 7.53 6.61 -8.64
N ALA A 22 8.49 7.34 -8.07
CA ALA A 22 8.22 8.60 -7.39
C ALA A 22 7.48 9.59 -8.31
N GLY A 23 6.51 10.31 -7.76
CA GLY A 23 5.57 11.16 -8.48
C GLY A 23 4.31 10.42 -9.00
N THR A 24 4.25 9.10 -8.89
CA THR A 24 3.11 8.31 -9.40
C THR A 24 2.04 8.12 -8.34
N SER A 25 0.79 8.35 -8.72
CA SER A 25 -0.38 7.99 -7.91
C SER A 25 -0.69 6.51 -8.06
N CYS A 26 -0.99 5.85 -6.95
CA CYS A 26 -1.44 4.46 -6.92
C CYS A 26 -2.57 4.29 -5.90
N THR A 27 -3.25 3.16 -5.93
CA THR A 27 -4.32 2.79 -5.00
C THR A 27 -3.97 1.47 -4.35
N VAL A 28 -4.04 1.40 -3.02
CA VAL A 28 -3.84 0.18 -2.26
C VAL A 28 -4.93 -0.82 -2.64
N VAL A 29 -4.55 -2.00 -3.13
CA VAL A 29 -5.50 -3.02 -3.55
C VAL A 29 -5.77 -4.00 -2.42
N ARG A 30 -4.71 -4.43 -1.73
CA ARG A 30 -4.80 -5.34 -0.58
C ARG A 30 -3.54 -5.27 0.27
N ILE A 31 -3.68 -5.66 1.52
CA ILE A 31 -2.56 -5.93 2.43
C ILE A 31 -2.32 -7.45 2.37
N PRO A 32 -1.10 -7.93 2.03
CA PRO A 32 -0.78 -9.35 2.09
C PRO A 32 -0.71 -9.89 3.52
N GLU A 33 -0.91 -11.20 3.66
CA GLU A 33 -0.84 -11.91 4.94
C GLU A 33 0.51 -11.72 5.64
N ASP A 34 1.63 -11.69 4.90
CA ASP A 34 2.96 -11.39 5.46
C ASP A 34 3.03 -10.07 6.25
N ILE A 35 2.23 -9.07 5.85
CA ILE A 35 2.16 -7.79 6.56
C ILE A 35 1.20 -7.91 7.76
N GLU A 36 0.06 -8.59 7.58
CA GLU A 36 -0.95 -8.77 8.63
C GLU A 36 -0.41 -9.61 9.81
N GLU A 37 0.42 -10.61 9.53
CA GLU A 37 1.08 -11.44 10.55
C GLU A 37 2.23 -10.71 11.26
N HIS A 38 2.74 -9.62 10.67
CA HIS A 38 3.84 -8.85 11.24
C HIS A 38 3.30 -7.63 12.01
N GLU A 39 3.13 -7.78 13.32
CA GLU A 39 2.47 -6.80 14.21
C GLU A 39 2.95 -5.35 14.01
N THR A 40 4.26 -5.12 13.92
CA THR A 40 4.82 -3.78 13.69
C THR A 40 4.45 -3.19 12.32
N ALA A 41 4.38 -4.02 11.28
CA ALA A 41 4.12 -3.60 9.91
C ALA A 41 2.62 -3.32 9.71
N LEU A 42 1.76 -4.14 10.31
CA LEU A 42 0.33 -3.88 10.33
C LEU A 42 0.01 -2.59 11.11
N ALA A 43 0.59 -2.41 12.30
CA ALA A 43 0.37 -1.23 13.12
C ALA A 43 0.83 0.07 12.44
N GLU A 44 1.88 0.00 11.60
CA GLU A 44 2.32 1.11 10.73
C GLU A 44 1.20 1.52 9.77
N LEU A 45 0.64 0.56 9.01
CA LEU A 45 -0.44 0.83 8.05
C LEU A 45 -1.72 1.34 8.73
N GLU A 46 -2.09 0.78 9.88
CA GLU A 46 -3.28 1.19 10.63
C GLU A 46 -3.16 2.61 11.18
N ARG A 47 -2.02 2.94 11.79
CA ARG A 47 -1.73 4.28 12.32
C ARG A 47 -1.90 5.34 11.24
N ASP A 48 -1.40 5.04 10.05
CA ASP A 48 -1.34 5.97 8.94
C ASP A 48 -2.52 5.84 7.95
N HIS A 49 -3.53 5.05 8.31
CA HIS A 49 -4.78 4.85 7.55
C HIS A 49 -4.55 4.36 6.11
N VAL A 50 -3.47 3.59 5.90
CA VAL A 50 -3.11 2.97 4.63
C VAL A 50 -3.83 1.63 4.52
N VAL A 51 -5.07 1.69 4.04
CA VAL A 51 -5.97 0.54 3.93
C VAL A 51 -6.35 0.24 2.47
N PRO A 52 -6.82 -0.96 2.13
CA PRO A 52 -7.32 -1.28 0.80
C PRO A 52 -8.38 -0.27 0.31
N GLY A 53 -8.30 0.10 -0.96
CA GLY A 53 -9.12 1.16 -1.59
C GLY A 53 -8.56 2.57 -1.39
N ARG A 54 -7.54 2.77 -0.54
CA ARG A 54 -6.93 4.07 -0.32
C ARG A 54 -6.04 4.48 -1.47
N ARG A 55 -6.21 5.70 -1.98
CA ARG A 55 -5.30 6.31 -2.96
C ARG A 55 -4.11 6.96 -2.25
N CYS A 56 -2.92 6.83 -2.82
CA CYS A 56 -1.72 7.49 -2.36
C CYS A 56 -0.83 7.90 -3.54
N THR A 57 0.10 8.80 -3.31
CA THR A 57 1.13 9.20 -4.28
C THR A 57 2.49 8.92 -3.68
N VAL A 58 3.34 8.20 -4.41
CA VAL A 58 4.72 7.97 -3.97
C VAL A 58 5.50 9.27 -4.14
N VAL A 59 6.07 9.80 -3.07
CA VAL A 59 6.90 11.02 -3.12
C VAL A 59 8.35 10.68 -3.39
N ARG A 60 8.88 9.68 -2.68
CA ARG A 60 10.27 9.21 -2.85
C ARG A 60 10.45 7.81 -2.27
N HIS A 61 11.46 7.11 -2.77
CA HIS A 61 12.01 5.91 -2.15
C HIS A 61 13.38 6.22 -1.56
N ASN A 62 13.58 5.81 -0.31
CA ASN A 62 14.86 5.78 0.35
C ASN A 62 15.36 4.33 0.45
N LYS A 63 16.57 4.14 1.00
CA LYS A 63 17.16 2.80 1.16
C LYS A 63 16.34 1.90 2.09
N SER A 64 15.79 2.48 3.16
CA SER A 64 15.10 1.76 4.24
C SER A 64 13.60 2.03 4.33
N ASP A 65 13.10 3.01 3.59
CA ASP A 65 11.73 3.49 3.69
C ASP A 65 11.26 4.15 2.38
N SER A 66 10.01 4.55 2.33
CA SER A 66 9.43 5.32 1.24
C SER A 66 8.45 6.34 1.79
N LEU A 67 8.54 7.58 1.33
CA LEU A 67 7.54 8.57 1.68
C LEU A 67 6.41 8.50 0.65
N ILE A 68 5.19 8.34 1.13
CA ILE A 68 3.97 8.44 0.34
C ILE A 68 3.08 9.55 0.90
N VAL A 69 2.27 10.16 0.04
CA VAL A 69 1.16 11.02 0.45
C VAL A 69 -0.11 10.20 0.35
N VAL A 70 -0.80 10.00 1.46
CA VAL A 70 -2.10 9.33 1.49
C VAL A 70 -3.18 10.35 1.16
N HIS A 71 -3.97 10.09 0.12
CA HIS A 71 -5.06 10.97 -0.31
C HIS A 71 -6.30 10.69 0.55
N ASP A 72 -6.24 11.16 1.80
CA ASP A 72 -7.38 11.26 2.71
C ASP A 72 -7.91 12.70 2.76
N THR A 73 -8.67 13.05 3.79
CA THR A 73 -9.16 14.42 3.98
C THR A 73 -8.06 15.42 4.35
N SER A 74 -6.88 14.95 4.77
CA SER A 74 -5.77 15.77 5.26
C SER A 74 -4.51 15.69 4.38
N TYR A 75 -4.48 14.86 3.34
CA TYR A 75 -3.34 14.64 2.44
C TYR A 75 -2.03 14.41 3.21
N ARG A 76 -2.02 13.39 4.07
CA ARG A 76 -0.93 13.16 5.03
C ARG A 76 0.30 12.55 4.36
N GLU A 77 1.47 13.04 4.74
CA GLU A 77 2.74 12.40 4.44
C GLU A 77 3.00 11.25 5.42
N VAL A 78 3.26 10.07 4.87
CA VAL A 78 3.41 8.82 5.60
C VAL A 78 4.69 8.15 5.16
N THR A 79 5.49 7.71 6.12
CA THR A 79 6.72 6.97 5.85
C THR A 79 6.44 5.48 5.98
N ILE A 80 6.66 4.75 4.88
CA ILE A 80 6.44 3.32 4.79
C ILE A 80 7.77 2.58 4.88
N SER A 81 7.89 1.59 5.75
CA SER A 81 9.09 0.79 5.93
C SER A 81 9.44 -0.06 4.69
N GLU A 82 10.70 -0.49 4.60
CA GLU A 82 11.15 -1.37 3.50
C GLU A 82 10.36 -2.69 3.44
N PHE A 83 10.04 -3.26 4.59
CA PHE A 83 9.26 -4.49 4.69
C PHE A 83 7.87 -4.33 4.07
N VAL A 84 7.18 -3.24 4.43
CA VAL A 84 5.82 -2.93 3.96
C VAL A 84 5.85 -2.55 2.48
N ARG A 85 6.72 -1.62 2.05
CA ARG A 85 6.75 -1.19 0.63
C ARG A 85 7.07 -2.32 -0.34
N ALA A 86 7.86 -3.31 0.08
CA ALA A 86 8.21 -4.46 -0.75
C ALA A 86 7.00 -5.37 -1.00
N ARG A 87 6.04 -5.42 -0.07
CA ARG A 87 4.93 -6.37 -0.08
C ARG A 87 3.57 -5.73 -0.39
N LEU A 88 3.36 -4.48 -0.01
CA LEU A 88 2.08 -3.79 -0.17
C LEU A 88 1.66 -3.76 -1.64
N LEU A 89 0.48 -4.32 -1.93
CA LEU A 89 -0.02 -4.45 -3.29
C LEU A 89 -0.87 -3.25 -3.67
N VAL A 90 -0.48 -2.60 -4.75
CA VAL A 90 -1.11 -1.39 -5.28
C VAL A 90 -1.43 -1.55 -6.77
N THR A 91 -2.35 -0.73 -7.27
CA THR A 91 -2.62 -0.53 -8.69
C THR A 91 -2.34 0.91 -9.07
N LEU A 92 -1.93 1.15 -10.31
CA LEU A 92 -1.83 2.48 -10.89
C LEU A 92 -3.20 2.95 -11.42
#